data_AF-A0A2J6HHI0-F1
#
_entry.id   AF-A0A2J6HHI0-F1
#
_cell.length_a   1.000
_cell.length_b   1.000
_cell.length_c   1.000
_cell.angle_alpha   90.00
_cell.angle_beta   90.00
_cell.angle_gamma   90.00
#
_symmetry.space_group_name_H-M   'P 1'
#
loop_
_entity.id
_entity.type
_entity.pdbx_description
1 polymer ?
#
loop_
_entity_poly.entity_id
_entity_poly.type
_entity_poly.pdbx_seq_one_letter_code
_entity_poly.pdbx_strand_id
1 'polypeptide(L)'
;MYGIKKNYKHKICEIQEMKKHNNFFTDKKSIKTIDRLRIIYFGIAVLFFFLTEIGRNIYRPFIYSNNIDDYGIADSIGNSGGIIVQIFFSLALLNSPSKKVFNVIGFIVIGYILYEILQPYLPRGVFDWKDIYGTLIGGVISLFVLLIVKKMVKNKVIYEFK
;
A
#
# COMPACT_ATOMS: atom_id res chain seq x y z
N MET A 1 -15.25 -19.70 -45.46
CA MET A 1 -15.46 -20.04 -44.02
C MET A 1 -14.17 -20.29 -43.22
N TYR A 2 -13.08 -20.76 -43.83
CA TYR A 2 -11.80 -21.03 -43.13
C TYR A 2 -10.99 -19.78 -42.69
N GLY A 3 -11.06 -18.68 -43.43
CA GLY A 3 -10.31 -17.44 -43.10
C GLY A 3 -10.80 -16.71 -41.84
N ILE A 4 -12.10 -16.81 -41.52
CA ILE A 4 -12.72 -16.13 -40.36
C ILE A 4 -12.27 -16.80 -39.04
N LYS A 5 -12.21 -18.14 -39.00
CA LYS A 5 -11.77 -18.90 -37.82
C LYS A 5 -10.30 -18.65 -37.46
N LYS A 6 -9.41 -18.46 -38.46
CA LYS A 6 -7.97 -18.19 -38.22
C LYS A 6 -7.77 -16.81 -37.59
N ASN A 7 -8.55 -15.82 -38.03
CA ASN A 7 -8.50 -14.45 -37.52
C ASN A 7 -9.04 -14.35 -36.07
N TYR A 8 -10.12 -15.07 -35.76
CA TYR A 8 -10.63 -15.18 -34.38
C TYR A 8 -9.63 -15.84 -33.43
N LYS A 9 -8.96 -16.91 -33.85
CA LYS A 9 -7.98 -17.62 -32.99
C LYS A 9 -6.75 -16.76 -32.70
N HIS A 10 -6.29 -15.99 -33.70
CA HIS A 10 -5.19 -15.03 -33.53
C HIS A 10 -5.56 -13.92 -32.55
N LYS A 11 -6.77 -13.35 -32.70
CA LYS A 11 -7.28 -12.28 -31.81
C LYS A 11 -7.48 -12.79 -30.37
N ILE A 12 -7.90 -14.03 -30.19
CA ILE A 12 -8.01 -14.66 -28.86
C ILE A 12 -6.62 -14.90 -28.25
N CYS A 13 -5.64 -15.33 -29.03
CA CYS A 13 -4.24 -15.45 -28.59
C CYS A 13 -3.66 -14.10 -28.16
N GLU A 14 -3.84 -13.04 -28.94
CA GLU A 14 -3.41 -11.67 -28.58
C GLU A 14 -4.10 -11.16 -27.31
N ILE A 15 -5.41 -11.40 -27.15
CA ILE A 15 -6.14 -11.05 -25.93
C ILE A 15 -5.64 -11.87 -24.74
N GLN A 16 -5.28 -13.14 -24.95
CA GLN A 16 -4.70 -13.99 -23.91
C GLN A 16 -3.28 -13.55 -23.54
N GLU A 17 -2.43 -13.16 -24.49
CA GLU A 17 -1.09 -12.61 -24.24
C GLU A 17 -1.12 -11.23 -23.59
N MET A 18 -2.04 -10.35 -23.99
CA MET A 18 -2.27 -9.07 -23.31
C MET A 18 -2.79 -9.26 -21.87
N LYS A 19 -3.65 -10.27 -21.63
CA LYS A 19 -4.04 -10.66 -20.27
C LYS A 19 -2.88 -11.27 -19.47
N LYS A 20 -1.94 -11.96 -20.12
CA LYS A 20 -0.78 -12.62 -19.52
C LYS A 20 0.27 -11.64 -18.97
N HIS A 21 0.17 -10.35 -19.27
CA HIS A 21 1.14 -9.34 -18.85
C HIS A 21 0.66 -8.38 -17.75
N ASN A 22 -0.53 -8.63 -17.19
CA ASN A 22 -1.11 -7.83 -16.11
C ASN A 22 -1.28 -8.69 -14.86
N ASN A 23 -0.61 -8.31 -13.76
CA ASN A 23 -0.70 -9.03 -12.49
C ASN A 23 -1.79 -8.45 -11.59
N PHE A 24 -2.10 -9.13 -10.49
CA PHE A 24 -3.15 -8.73 -9.53
C PHE A 24 -2.95 -7.31 -8.98
N PHE A 25 -1.69 -6.85 -8.87
CA PHE A 25 -1.32 -5.57 -8.25
C PHE A 25 -1.05 -4.43 -9.24
N THR A 26 -0.52 -4.71 -10.43
CA THR A 26 -0.13 -3.67 -11.40
C THR A 26 -0.02 -4.21 -12.82
N ASP A 27 0.23 -3.32 -13.77
CA ASP A 27 0.46 -3.61 -15.19
C ASP A 27 1.92 -3.31 -15.53
N LYS A 28 2.53 -4.08 -16.44
CA LYS A 28 3.93 -3.85 -16.87
C LYS A 28 4.17 -2.41 -17.36
N LYS A 29 3.20 -1.85 -18.09
CA LYS A 29 3.25 -0.48 -18.58
C LYS A 29 3.31 0.53 -17.42
N SER A 30 2.53 0.32 -16.38
CA SER A 30 2.47 1.24 -15.24
C SER A 30 3.78 1.31 -14.46
N ILE A 31 4.47 0.17 -14.28
CA ILE A 31 5.79 0.15 -13.62
C ILE A 31 6.80 1.03 -14.39
N LYS A 32 6.71 1.00 -15.73
CA LYS A 32 7.55 1.79 -16.64
C LYS A 32 7.14 3.26 -16.76
N THR A 33 6.14 3.74 -16.03
CA THR A 33 5.76 5.16 -16.06
C THR A 33 6.01 5.85 -14.73
N ILE A 34 6.47 7.10 -14.80
CA ILE A 34 6.44 8.04 -13.68
C ILE A 34 5.28 8.98 -13.96
N ASP A 35 4.32 9.01 -13.05
CA ASP A 35 3.20 9.93 -13.11
C ASP A 35 3.09 10.75 -11.82
N ARG A 36 2.22 11.76 -11.86
CA ARG A 36 2.03 12.68 -10.73
C ARG A 36 1.57 11.95 -9.46
N LEU A 37 0.67 10.97 -9.58
CA LEU A 37 0.18 10.22 -8.42
C LEU A 37 1.31 9.40 -7.78
N ARG A 38 2.17 8.78 -8.59
CA ARG A 38 3.34 8.03 -8.11
C ARG A 38 4.24 8.88 -7.22
N ILE A 39 4.54 10.10 -7.65
CA ILE A 39 5.38 11.04 -6.87
C ILE A 39 4.66 11.45 -5.58
N ILE A 40 3.36 11.73 -5.64
CA ILE A 40 2.57 12.11 -4.47
C ILE A 40 2.51 10.97 -3.45
N TYR A 41 2.25 9.74 -3.90
CA TYR A 41 2.24 8.58 -3.00
C TYR A 41 3.60 8.37 -2.36
N PHE A 42 4.70 8.54 -3.09
CA PHE A 42 6.03 8.49 -2.50
C PHE A 42 6.24 9.59 -1.46
N GLY A 43 5.83 10.82 -1.74
CA GLY A 43 5.89 11.93 -0.79
C GLY A 43 5.07 11.67 0.49
N ILE A 44 3.88 11.09 0.36
CA ILE A 44 3.05 10.67 1.50
C ILE A 44 3.76 9.60 2.32
N ALA A 45 4.36 8.59 1.67
CA ALA A 45 5.10 7.55 2.38
C ALA A 45 6.28 8.11 3.19
N VAL A 46 7.05 9.03 2.59
CA VAL A 46 8.17 9.71 3.27
C VAL A 46 7.67 10.55 4.46
N LEU A 47 6.59 11.32 4.27
CA LEU A 47 5.99 12.10 5.35
C LEU A 47 5.58 11.20 6.52
N PHE A 48 4.81 10.15 6.26
CA PHE A 48 4.35 9.23 7.30
C PHE A 48 5.48 8.43 7.92
N PHE A 49 6.57 8.16 7.20
CA PHE A 49 7.75 7.53 7.75
C PHE A 49 8.35 8.38 8.86
N PHE A 50 8.58 9.67 8.60
CA PHE A 50 9.09 10.58 9.62
C PHE A 50 8.11 10.77 10.78
N LEU A 51 6.80 10.88 10.51
CA LEU A 51 5.80 10.96 11.58
C LEU A 51 5.79 9.70 12.46
N THR A 52 5.92 8.52 11.86
CA THR A 52 5.97 7.24 12.58
C THR A 52 7.24 7.15 13.43
N GLU A 53 8.39 7.53 12.89
CA GLU A 53 9.65 7.51 13.62
C GLU A 53 9.71 8.55 14.74
N ILE A 54 9.13 9.74 14.55
CA ILE A 54 8.90 10.70 15.64
C ILE A 54 7.96 10.08 16.68
N GLY A 55 6.90 9.42 16.23
CA GLY A 55 5.96 8.68 17.07
C GLY A 55 6.65 7.65 17.98
N ARG A 56 7.53 6.83 17.41
CA ARG A 56 8.24 5.76 18.12
C ARG A 56 9.36 6.26 19.02
N ASN A 57 10.13 7.25 18.57
CA ASN A 57 11.36 7.66 19.25
C ASN A 57 11.19 8.88 20.16
N ILE A 58 10.10 9.65 20.02
CA ILE A 58 9.85 10.86 20.83
C ILE A 58 8.51 10.72 21.58
N TYR A 59 7.40 10.54 20.86
CA TYR A 59 6.07 10.51 21.46
C TYR A 59 5.89 9.35 22.44
N ARG A 60 6.17 8.11 22.01
CA ARG A 60 6.03 6.92 22.86
C ARG A 60 6.86 7.01 24.16
N PRO A 61 8.18 7.32 24.12
CA PRO A 61 8.96 7.52 25.34
C PRO A 61 8.42 8.63 26.23
N PHE A 62 7.91 9.72 25.66
CA PHE A 62 7.28 10.80 26.43
C PHE A 62 6.04 10.33 27.18
N ILE A 63 5.13 9.59 26.52
CA ILE A 63 3.93 9.03 27.15
C ILE A 63 4.30 8.11 28.31
N TYR A 64 5.23 7.18 28.09
CA TYR A 64 5.64 6.23 29.13
C TYR A 64 6.37 6.91 30.30
N SER A 65 7.27 7.86 30.03
CA SER A 65 8.02 8.54 31.10
C SER A 65 7.16 9.46 31.96
N ASN A 66 6.05 9.96 31.43
CA ASN A 66 5.11 10.81 32.15
C ASN A 66 3.90 10.04 32.71
N ASN A 67 3.84 8.71 32.55
CA ASN A 67 2.71 7.87 32.95
C ASN A 67 1.36 8.38 32.40
N ILE A 68 1.36 8.86 31.15
CA ILE A 68 0.14 9.35 30.50
C ILE A 68 -0.63 8.14 29.96
N ASP A 69 -1.92 8.05 30.28
CA ASP A 69 -2.82 7.10 29.61
C ASP A 69 -3.31 7.72 28.30
N ASP A 70 -2.76 7.25 27.19
CA ASP A 70 -3.14 7.67 25.83
C ASP A 70 -4.03 6.64 25.12
N TYR A 71 -4.64 5.73 25.88
CA TYR A 71 -5.50 4.66 25.36
C TYR A 71 -4.81 3.71 24.38
N GLY A 72 -3.48 3.58 24.46
CA GLY A 72 -2.70 2.62 23.65
C GLY A 72 -2.27 3.14 22.28
N ILE A 73 -2.32 4.47 22.06
CA ILE A 73 -1.81 5.09 20.84
C ILE A 73 -0.29 4.90 20.77
N ALA A 74 0.43 5.14 21.86
CA ALA A 74 1.88 4.99 21.93
C ALA A 74 2.33 3.56 21.58
N ASP A 75 1.59 2.56 22.06
CA ASP A 75 1.88 1.15 21.78
C ASP A 75 1.69 0.82 20.30
N SER A 76 0.59 1.29 19.70
CA SER A 76 0.20 0.96 18.32
C SER A 76 0.75 1.92 17.25
N ILE A 77 1.47 2.99 17.62
CA ILE A 77 1.95 4.03 16.68
C ILE A 77 2.88 3.47 15.60
N GLY A 78 3.64 2.43 15.91
CA GLY A 78 4.52 1.74 14.97
C GLY A 78 3.73 1.07 13.85
N ASN A 79 2.68 0.32 14.19
CA ASN A 79 1.87 -0.40 13.21
C ASN A 79 0.89 0.51 12.47
N SER A 80 0.23 1.42 13.18
CA SER A 80 -0.71 2.37 12.57
C SER A 80 -0.03 3.36 11.61
N GLY A 81 1.17 3.83 11.95
CA GLY A 81 1.97 4.65 11.03
C GLY A 81 2.65 3.83 9.94
N GLY A 82 3.27 2.70 10.31
CA GLY A 82 4.01 1.81 9.41
C GLY A 82 3.16 1.25 8.27
N ILE A 83 1.91 0.87 8.54
CA ILE A 83 0.99 0.38 7.49
C ILE A 83 0.71 1.46 6.43
N ILE A 84 0.59 2.74 6.84
CA ILE A 84 0.36 3.87 5.93
C ILE A 84 1.59 4.05 5.03
N VAL A 85 2.78 4.04 5.63
CA VAL A 85 4.06 4.10 4.88
C VAL A 85 4.12 2.97 3.87
N GLN A 86 3.89 1.73 4.31
CA GLN A 86 4.00 0.55 3.46
C GLN A 86 3.00 0.59 2.29
N ILE A 87 1.76 1.01 2.54
CA ILE A 87 0.72 1.13 1.51
C ILE A 87 1.16 2.14 0.45
N PHE A 88 1.48 3.38 0.86
CA PHE A 88 1.78 4.43 -0.10
C PHE A 88 3.11 4.21 -0.81
N PHE A 89 4.10 3.64 -0.13
CA PHE A 89 5.35 3.22 -0.75
C PHE A 89 5.13 2.13 -1.79
N SER A 90 4.32 1.12 -1.48
CA SER A 90 3.98 0.04 -2.43
C SER A 90 3.19 0.56 -3.63
N LEU A 91 2.23 1.49 -3.41
CA LEU A 91 1.50 2.14 -4.51
C LEU A 91 2.43 2.98 -5.40
N ALA A 92 3.41 3.68 -4.80
CA ALA A 92 4.42 4.41 -5.55
C ALA A 92 5.38 3.48 -6.30
N LEU A 93 5.77 2.36 -5.71
CA LEU A 93 6.67 1.40 -6.33
C LEU A 93 6.01 0.71 -7.53
N LEU A 94 4.79 0.20 -7.32
CA LEU A 94 4.04 -0.58 -8.30
C LEU A 94 3.35 0.30 -9.35
N ASN A 95 3.15 1.59 -9.06
CA ASN A 95 2.34 2.51 -9.84
C ASN A 95 0.96 1.92 -10.21
N SER A 96 0.27 1.35 -9.23
CA SER A 96 -0.92 0.53 -9.45
C SER A 96 -2.05 1.34 -10.11
N PRO A 97 -2.67 0.83 -11.20
CA PRO A 97 -3.84 1.45 -11.81
C PRO A 97 -5.00 1.60 -10.81
N SER A 98 -5.86 2.60 -11.04
CA SER A 98 -6.94 3.00 -10.12
C SER A 98 -7.83 1.90 -9.56
N LYS A 99 -8.03 0.78 -10.29
CA LYS A 99 -8.84 -0.36 -9.81
C LYS A 99 -8.03 -1.34 -8.95
N LYS A 100 -6.71 -1.42 -9.15
CA LYS A 100 -5.81 -2.37 -8.48
C LYS A 100 -5.22 -1.83 -7.17
N VAL A 101 -5.35 -0.52 -6.91
CA VAL A 101 -4.88 0.08 -5.64
C VAL A 101 -5.51 -0.59 -4.42
N PHE A 102 -6.80 -0.96 -4.48
CA PHE A 102 -7.49 -1.63 -3.38
C PHE A 102 -6.98 -3.05 -3.13
N ASN A 103 -6.54 -3.74 -4.19
CA ASN A 103 -5.91 -5.06 -4.07
C ASN A 103 -4.58 -4.96 -3.31
N VAL A 104 -3.78 -3.93 -3.59
CA VAL A 104 -2.52 -3.66 -2.88
C VAL A 104 -2.79 -3.37 -1.40
N ILE A 105 -3.76 -2.50 -1.11
CA ILE A 105 -4.12 -2.14 0.26
C ILE A 105 -4.63 -3.36 1.04
N GLY A 106 -5.58 -4.10 0.47
CA GLY A 106 -6.12 -5.30 1.10
C GLY A 106 -5.04 -6.35 1.36
N PHE A 107 -4.16 -6.58 0.39
CA PHE A 107 -3.05 -7.51 0.53
C PHE A 107 -2.08 -7.11 1.65
N ILE A 108 -1.73 -5.82 1.74
CA ILE A 108 -0.81 -5.32 2.78
C ILE A 108 -1.46 -5.38 4.16
N VAL A 109 -2.72 -4.94 4.30
CA VAL A 109 -3.45 -4.96 5.59
C VAL A 109 -3.63 -6.39 6.08
N ILE A 110 -4.11 -7.30 5.22
CA ILE A 110 -4.26 -8.71 5.59
C ILE A 110 -2.89 -9.33 5.90
N GLY A 111 -1.87 -9.02 5.10
CA GLY A 111 -0.51 -9.49 5.32
C GLY A 111 0.06 -9.07 6.68
N TYR A 112 -0.15 -7.83 7.09
CA TYR A 112 0.27 -7.34 8.41
C TYR A 112 -0.50 -8.01 9.54
N ILE A 113 -1.82 -8.16 9.43
CA ILE A 113 -2.63 -8.88 10.44
C ILE A 113 -2.16 -10.34 10.58
N LEU A 114 -1.89 -11.02 9.46
CA LEU A 114 -1.35 -12.37 9.47
C LEU A 114 0.05 -12.40 10.07
N TYR A 115 0.89 -11.42 9.75
CA TYR A 115 2.23 -11.28 10.33
C TYR A 115 2.14 -11.14 11.86
N GLU A 116 1.23 -10.30 12.37
CA GLU A 116 0.98 -10.16 13.81
C GLU A 116 0.60 -11.49 14.45
N ILE A 117 -0.37 -12.21 13.88
CA ILE A 117 -0.80 -13.52 14.39
C ILE A 117 0.35 -14.55 14.37
N LEU A 118 1.26 -14.44 13.39
CA LEU A 118 2.41 -15.34 13.26
C LEU A 118 3.59 -14.95 14.16
N GLN A 119 3.63 -13.74 14.72
CA GLN A 119 4.74 -13.26 15.53
C GLN A 119 5.17 -14.21 16.67
N PRO A 120 4.26 -14.86 17.44
CA PRO A 120 4.66 -15.80 18.50
C PRO A 120 5.46 -17.00 18.01
N TYR A 121 5.36 -17.33 16.72
CA TYR A 121 6.09 -18.42 16.09
C TYR A 121 7.40 -17.94 15.44
N LEU A 122 7.66 -16.64 15.41
CA LEU A 122 8.86 -16.02 14.84
C LEU A 122 9.86 -15.65 15.95
N PRO A 123 11.18 -15.62 15.66
CA PRO A 123 12.17 -15.21 16.64
C PRO A 123 11.94 -13.76 17.08
N ARG A 124 11.78 -13.54 18.40
CA ARG A 124 11.60 -12.22 19.04
C ARG A 124 10.26 -11.51 18.77
N GLY A 125 9.28 -12.17 18.16
CA GLY A 125 7.94 -11.61 17.96
C GLY A 125 7.04 -11.81 19.18
N VAL A 126 6.20 -10.82 19.47
CA VAL A 126 5.14 -10.92 20.49
C VAL A 126 3.84 -10.50 19.84
N PHE A 127 2.82 -11.33 19.96
CA PHE A 127 1.49 -10.97 19.49
C PHE A 127 0.90 -9.86 20.37
N ASP A 128 0.53 -8.74 19.75
CA ASP A 128 -0.16 -7.63 20.40
C ASP A 128 -1.47 -7.26 19.66
N TRP A 129 -2.59 -7.29 20.38
CA TRP A 129 -3.88 -6.86 19.83
C TRP A 129 -3.88 -5.38 19.43
N LYS A 130 -3.13 -4.52 20.13
CA LYS A 130 -3.02 -3.09 19.81
C LYS A 130 -2.40 -2.87 18.44
N ASP A 131 -1.51 -3.77 18.02
CA ASP A 131 -0.87 -3.73 16.71
C ASP A 131 -1.79 -4.16 15.57
N ILE A 132 -2.72 -5.08 15.83
CA ILE A 132 -3.83 -5.38 14.90
C ILE A 132 -4.77 -4.19 14.76
N TYR A 133 -5.20 -3.59 15.89
CA TYR A 133 -6.05 -2.39 15.84
C TYR A 133 -5.35 -1.22 15.15
N GLY A 134 -4.07 -1.01 15.44
CA GLY A 134 -3.23 -0.01 14.77
C GLY A 134 -3.19 -0.22 13.27
N THR A 135 -2.98 -1.47 12.83
CA THR A 135 -2.99 -1.84 11.40
C THR A 135 -4.33 -1.53 10.73
N LEU A 136 -5.46 -1.86 11.38
CA LEU A 136 -6.79 -1.57 10.84
C LEU A 136 -7.05 -0.06 10.74
N ILE A 137 -6.73 0.70 11.79
CA ILE A 137 -6.90 2.16 11.82
C ILE A 137 -6.03 2.82 10.75
N GLY A 138 -4.75 2.45 10.66
CA GLY A 138 -3.85 2.97 9.63
C GLY A 138 -4.27 2.59 8.21
N GLY A 139 -4.82 1.39 8.01
CA GLY A 139 -5.44 0.97 6.75
C GLY A 139 -6.63 1.84 6.36
N VAL A 140 -7.53 2.15 7.31
CA VAL A 140 -8.67 3.05 7.09
C VAL A 140 -8.21 4.47 6.79
N ILE A 141 -7.25 5.01 7.54
CA ILE A 141 -6.64 6.33 7.27
C ILE A 141 -6.05 6.36 5.86
N SER A 142 -5.35 5.30 5.45
CA SER A 142 -4.78 5.18 4.11
C SER A 142 -5.85 5.23 3.02
N LEU A 143 -6.99 4.57 3.22
CA LEU A 143 -8.13 4.63 2.30
C LEU A 143 -8.69 6.05 2.19
N PHE A 144 -8.87 6.75 3.32
CA PHE A 144 -9.32 8.14 3.30
C PHE A 144 -8.36 9.06 2.55
N VAL A 145 -7.05 8.98 2.85
CA VAL A 145 -6.02 9.76 2.16
C VAL A 145 -6.01 9.45 0.67
N LEU A 146 -6.08 8.17 0.28
CA LEU A 146 -6.15 7.76 -1.12
C LEU A 146 -7.34 8.39 -1.86
N LEU A 147 -8.53 8.36 -1.25
CA LEU A 147 -9.75 8.91 -1.85
C LEU A 147 -9.64 10.43 -2.01
N ILE A 148 -9.09 11.13 -1.03
CA ILE A 148 -8.83 12.58 -1.10
C ILE A 148 -7.88 12.89 -2.24
N VAL A 149 -6.73 12.20 -2.31
CA VAL A 149 -5.72 12.40 -3.36
C VAL A 149 -6.32 12.14 -4.74
N LYS A 150 -7.04 11.03 -4.93
CA LYS A 150 -7.68 10.71 -6.23
C LYS A 150 -8.77 11.71 -6.62
N LYS A 151 -9.45 12.33 -5.66
CA LYS A 151 -10.45 13.37 -5.91
C LYS A 151 -9.81 14.71 -6.28
N MET A 152 -8.72 15.09 -5.62
CA MET A 152 -8.07 16.40 -5.78
C MET A 152 -7.08 16.44 -6.95
N VAL A 153 -6.42 15.32 -7.26
CA VAL A 153 -5.30 15.29 -8.20
C VAL A 153 -5.69 14.61 -9.49
N LYS A 154 -5.61 15.36 -10.59
CA LYS A 154 -5.64 14.78 -11.94
C LYS A 154 -4.31 14.11 -12.25
N ASN A 155 -4.34 12.80 -12.49
CA ASN A 155 -3.13 12.06 -12.84
C ASN A 155 -2.61 12.49 -14.22
N LYS A 156 -1.29 12.61 -14.35
CA LYS A 156 -0.61 12.94 -15.60
C LYS A 156 0.70 12.18 -15.65
N VAL A 157 0.93 11.45 -16.73
CA VAL A 157 2.23 10.81 -17.00
C VAL A 157 3.27 11.89 -17.25
N ILE A 158 4.38 11.81 -16.54
CA ILE A 158 5.51 12.73 -16.62
C ILE A 158 6.59 12.12 -17.50
N TYR A 159 6.87 10.82 -17.32
CA TYR A 159 7.91 10.11 -18.04
C TYR A 159 7.53 8.64 -18.26
N GLU A 160 7.94 8.06 -19.40
CA GLU A 160 7.79 6.65 -19.72
C GLU A 160 9.16 6.08 -20.11
N PHE A 161 9.60 5.05 -19.39
CA PHE A 161 10.83 4.31 -19.69
C PHE A 161 10.58 3.41 -20.91
N LYS A 162 11.44 3.53 -21.92
CA LYS A 162 11.42 2.63 -23.09
C LYS A 162 11.87 1.23 -22.69
#